data_AF-A0A7X8HRQ1-F1
#
_entry.id   AF-A0A7X8HRQ1-F1
#
_cell.length_a   1.000
_cell.length_b   1.000
_cell.length_c   1.000
_cell.angle_alpha   90.00
_cell.angle_beta   90.00
_cell.angle_gamma   90.00
#
_symmetry.space_group_name_H-M   'P 1'
#
loop_
_entity.id
_entity.type
_entity.pdbx_description
1 polymer ?
#
loop_
_entity_poly.entity_id
_entity_poly.type
_entity_poly.pdbx_seq_one_letter_code
_entity_poly.pdbx_strand_id
1 'polypeptide(L)'
;MKYIIIIFNLLITMSLSNAQIKVYKGKSKYSTDIICNLNKGKVYKKNSTYYTADVICNIRGNKIYKGTSSYSSDVIYTIKDGCVYKGNSSYRQDIIMTIKDGKIYKGVSTYSSDVIATIKDLKVYKENSTYNNDIMFTIDDYVSLEEFVAIWHVITYVF
;
A
#
# COMPACT_ATOMS: atom_id res chain seq x y z
N MET A 1 49.42 -27.28 -25.07
CA MET A 1 49.33 -26.43 -23.86
C MET A 1 47.93 -25.87 -23.80
N LYS A 2 47.19 -26.09 -22.70
CA LYS A 2 45.76 -25.81 -22.55
C LYS A 2 45.52 -24.29 -22.50
N TYR A 3 44.67 -23.76 -23.37
CA TYR A 3 44.18 -22.39 -23.26
C TYR A 3 43.18 -22.31 -22.09
N ILE A 4 43.55 -21.56 -21.06
CA ILE A 4 42.71 -21.30 -19.89
C ILE A 4 41.65 -20.27 -20.31
N ILE A 5 40.39 -20.68 -20.31
CA ILE A 5 39.22 -19.82 -20.47
C ILE A 5 39.01 -19.08 -19.14
N ILE A 6 39.10 -17.75 -19.14
CA ILE A 6 38.64 -16.92 -18.02
C ILE A 6 37.33 -16.28 -18.47
N ILE A 7 36.21 -16.88 -18.06
CA ILE A 7 34.89 -16.25 -18.14
C ILE A 7 34.73 -15.36 -16.90
N PHE A 8 34.81 -14.05 -17.09
CA PHE A 8 34.52 -13.06 -16.07
C PHE A 8 33.00 -12.85 -16.00
N ASN A 9 32.31 -13.63 -15.16
CA ASN A 9 30.89 -13.40 -14.86
C ASN A 9 30.78 -12.26 -13.83
N LEU A 10 30.58 -11.03 -14.32
CA LEU A 10 30.19 -9.90 -13.48
C LEU A 10 28.71 -10.03 -13.13
N LEU A 11 28.40 -10.69 -12.01
CA LEU A 11 27.08 -10.68 -11.40
C LEU A 11 26.81 -9.28 -10.83
N ILE A 12 26.11 -8.44 -11.59
CA ILE A 12 25.56 -7.18 -11.09
C ILE A 12 24.39 -7.53 -10.16
N THR A 13 24.66 -7.61 -8.87
CA THR A 13 23.58 -7.62 -7.87
C THR A 13 23.01 -6.22 -7.82
N MET A 14 21.85 -5.99 -8.45
CA MET A 14 21.08 -4.78 -8.21
C MET A 14 20.72 -4.75 -6.71
N SER A 15 21.39 -3.91 -5.95
CA SER A 15 20.93 -3.53 -4.62
C SER A 15 19.60 -2.82 -4.83
N LEU A 16 18.49 -3.49 -4.49
CA LEU A 16 17.18 -2.85 -4.36
C LEU A 16 17.37 -1.70 -3.36
N SER A 17 17.48 -0.47 -3.87
CA SER A 17 17.40 0.70 -3.02
C SER A 17 16.00 0.64 -2.42
N ASN A 18 15.90 0.37 -1.11
CA ASN A 18 14.65 0.53 -0.38
C ASN A 18 14.38 2.03 -0.26
N ALA A 19 13.98 2.64 -1.38
CA ALA A 19 13.55 4.02 -1.44
C ALA A 19 12.21 4.12 -0.69
N GLN A 20 12.09 5.18 0.10
CA GLN A 20 10.83 5.55 0.72
C GLN A 20 9.81 5.86 -0.37
N ILE A 21 8.64 5.21 -0.31
CA ILE A 21 7.51 5.47 -1.20
C ILE A 21 6.67 6.59 -0.59
N LYS A 22 6.40 7.66 -1.32
CA LYS A 22 5.60 8.81 -0.86
C LYS A 22 4.23 8.79 -1.50
N VAL A 23 3.26 9.22 -0.71
CA VAL A 23 1.87 9.34 -1.15
C VAL A 23 1.45 10.79 -1.09
N TYR A 24 1.03 11.30 -2.24
CA TYR A 24 0.73 12.70 -2.49
C TYR A 24 -0.77 12.92 -2.61
N LYS A 25 -1.23 14.09 -2.17
CA LYS A 25 -2.61 14.52 -2.36
C LYS A 25 -2.92 14.75 -3.84
N GLY A 26 -4.01 14.16 -4.32
CA GLY A 26 -4.47 14.30 -5.70
C GLY A 26 -3.38 13.95 -6.72
N LYS A 27 -3.19 14.85 -7.69
CA LYS A 27 -2.18 14.72 -8.76
C LYS A 27 -0.81 15.30 -8.43
N SER A 28 -0.59 15.74 -7.20
CA SER A 28 0.64 16.45 -6.83
C SER A 28 1.87 15.54 -6.81
N LYS A 29 3.05 16.15 -6.95
CA LYS A 29 4.37 15.56 -6.64
C LYS A 29 5.22 16.47 -5.75
N TYR A 30 4.64 17.53 -5.19
CA TYR A 30 5.35 18.46 -4.32
C TYR A 30 5.48 17.89 -2.91
N SER A 31 6.61 18.17 -2.26
CA SER A 31 6.88 17.66 -0.90
C SER A 31 5.88 18.17 0.15
N THR A 32 5.28 19.34 -0.07
CA THR A 32 4.24 19.92 0.77
C THR A 32 2.92 19.14 0.75
N ASP A 33 2.69 18.37 -0.32
CA ASP A 33 1.45 17.62 -0.53
C ASP A 33 1.58 16.14 -0.13
N ILE A 34 2.70 15.74 0.48
CA ILE A 34 2.89 14.39 1.01
C ILE A 34 1.96 14.20 2.22
N ILE A 35 1.05 13.23 2.10
CA ILE A 35 0.09 12.85 3.14
C ILE A 35 0.73 11.83 4.08
N CYS A 36 1.36 10.80 3.51
CA CYS A 36 2.09 9.78 4.23
C CYS A 36 3.23 9.23 3.36
N ASN A 37 4.05 8.41 3.97
CA ASN A 37 5.05 7.63 3.24
C ASN A 37 5.13 6.22 3.79
N LEU A 38 5.56 5.29 2.94
CA LEU A 38 5.80 3.91 3.25
C LEU A 38 7.30 3.67 3.21
N ASN A 39 7.84 3.15 4.30
CA ASN A 39 9.25 2.82 4.42
C ASN A 39 9.40 1.54 5.26
N LYS A 40 10.04 0.52 4.69
CA LYS A 40 10.31 -0.77 5.36
C LYS A 40 9.07 -1.38 6.04
N GLY A 41 7.94 -1.43 5.31
CA GLY A 41 6.68 -2.00 5.80
C GLY A 41 6.00 -1.17 6.90
N LYS A 42 6.28 0.13 7.00
CA LYS A 42 5.63 1.04 7.95
C LYS A 42 5.11 2.27 7.22
N VAL A 43 3.88 2.67 7.54
CA VAL A 43 3.31 3.93 7.04
C VAL A 43 3.52 5.01 8.08
N TYR A 44 4.22 6.07 7.69
CA TYR A 44 4.56 7.21 8.52
C TYR A 44 3.73 8.44 8.14
N LYS A 45 3.50 9.31 9.12
CA LYS A 45 2.87 10.62 8.90
C LYS A 45 3.73 11.51 8.00
N LYS A 46 3.12 12.12 6.98
CA LYS A 46 3.76 13.05 6.04
C LYS A 46 5.08 12.49 5.50
N ASN A 47 6.20 13.19 5.66
CA ASN A 47 7.52 12.81 5.17
C ASN A 47 8.43 12.22 6.27
N SER A 48 7.89 11.90 7.46
CA SER A 48 8.67 11.33 8.56
C SER A 48 9.20 9.93 8.22
N THR A 49 10.40 9.59 8.68
CA THR A 49 11.07 8.33 8.28
C THR A 49 11.66 7.53 9.44
N TYR A 50 11.91 8.18 10.58
CA TYR A 50 12.72 7.61 11.66
C TYR A 50 11.99 7.56 13.00
N TYR A 51 11.05 8.47 13.23
CA TYR A 51 10.37 8.57 14.52
C TYR A 51 9.28 7.52 14.64
N THR A 52 9.40 6.64 15.64
CA THR A 52 8.41 5.60 15.93
C THR A 52 7.04 6.17 16.27
N ALA A 53 7.01 7.36 16.88
CA ALA A 53 5.78 8.09 17.20
C ALA A 53 5.00 8.54 15.95
N ASP A 54 5.66 8.65 14.79
CA ASP A 54 5.02 9.03 13.53
C ASP A 54 4.53 7.82 12.72
N VAL A 55 4.82 6.58 13.19
CA VAL A 55 4.31 5.37 12.55
C VAL A 55 2.82 5.25 12.86
N ILE A 56 2.00 5.27 11.82
CA ILE A 56 0.55 5.16 11.91
C ILE A 56 0.13 3.69 11.96
N CYS A 57 0.72 2.87 11.09
CA CYS A 57 0.54 1.43 11.06
C CYS A 57 1.77 0.72 10.49
N ASN A 58 1.88 -0.58 10.75
CA ASN A 58 2.92 -1.43 10.18
C ASN A 58 2.34 -2.69 9.56
N ILE A 59 3.00 -3.18 8.52
CA ILE A 59 2.65 -4.37 7.76
C ILE A 59 3.56 -5.52 8.19
N ARG A 60 2.97 -6.66 8.53
CA ARG A 60 3.72 -7.91 8.75
C ARG A 60 2.98 -9.08 8.13
N GLY A 61 3.59 -9.68 7.10
CA GLY A 61 2.91 -10.68 6.28
C GLY A 61 1.62 -10.10 5.72
N ASN A 62 0.51 -10.81 5.94
CA ASN A 62 -0.80 -10.42 5.45
C ASN A 62 -1.62 -9.57 6.45
N LYS A 63 -0.98 -8.95 7.45
CA LYS A 63 -1.67 -8.20 8.51
C LYS A 63 -1.16 -6.78 8.64
N ILE A 64 -2.09 -5.88 8.93
CA ILE A 64 -1.82 -4.48 9.24
C ILE A 64 -2.06 -4.26 10.72
N TYR A 65 -1.06 -3.72 11.42
CA TYR A 65 -1.08 -3.48 12.85
C TYR A 65 -1.07 -1.98 13.15
N LYS A 66 -1.70 -1.58 14.25
CA LYS A 66 -1.67 -0.20 14.74
C LYS A 66 -0.27 0.22 15.19
N GLY A 67 0.16 1.40 14.77
CA GLY A 67 1.46 1.98 15.12
C GLY A 67 2.60 1.02 14.82
N THR A 68 3.47 0.79 15.81
CA THR A 68 4.58 -0.17 15.75
C THR A 68 4.25 -1.55 16.34
N SER A 69 3.00 -1.77 16.75
CA SER A 69 2.60 -2.99 17.49
C SER A 69 2.77 -4.26 16.66
N SER A 70 2.83 -5.38 17.36
CA SER A 70 2.77 -6.74 16.82
C SER A 70 1.80 -7.64 17.55
N TYR A 71 1.00 -7.09 18.47
CA TYR A 71 0.02 -7.87 19.23
C TYR A 71 -1.20 -8.17 18.36
N SER A 72 -1.81 -9.35 18.55
CA SER A 72 -3.00 -9.77 17.79
C SER A 72 -4.21 -8.86 18.01
N SER A 73 -4.32 -8.24 19.19
CA SER A 73 -5.35 -7.26 19.54
C SER A 73 -5.22 -5.95 18.76
N ASP A 74 -4.03 -5.64 18.24
CA ASP A 74 -3.74 -4.41 17.52
C ASP A 74 -3.78 -4.59 16.00
N VAL A 75 -4.18 -5.78 15.52
CA VAL A 75 -4.43 -6.00 14.10
C VAL A 75 -5.62 -5.14 13.69
N ILE A 76 -5.38 -4.23 12.75
CA ILE A 76 -6.41 -3.41 12.11
C ILE A 76 -7.10 -4.23 11.02
N TYR A 77 -6.31 -4.91 10.18
CA TYR A 77 -6.81 -5.72 9.08
C TYR A 77 -6.00 -7.00 8.88
N THR A 78 -6.68 -8.02 8.37
CA THR A 78 -6.09 -9.21 7.77
C THR A 78 -6.43 -9.21 6.28
N ILE A 79 -5.46 -9.45 5.41
CA ILE A 79 -5.62 -9.50 3.96
C ILE A 79 -5.52 -10.95 3.51
N LYS A 80 -6.44 -11.39 2.67
CA LYS A 80 -6.37 -12.73 2.06
C LYS A 80 -7.17 -12.74 0.77
N ASP A 81 -6.57 -13.26 -0.30
CA ASP A 81 -7.23 -13.48 -1.60
C ASP A 81 -7.95 -12.23 -2.15
N GLY A 82 -7.31 -11.05 -2.02
CA GLY A 82 -7.90 -9.76 -2.42
C GLY A 82 -8.94 -9.20 -1.44
N CYS A 83 -9.38 -9.97 -0.45
CA CYS A 83 -10.32 -9.51 0.58
C CYS A 83 -9.58 -8.89 1.76
N VAL A 84 -10.16 -7.80 2.31
CA VAL A 84 -9.66 -7.14 3.51
C VAL A 84 -10.66 -7.35 4.64
N TYR A 85 -10.24 -8.10 5.64
CA TYR A 85 -11.01 -8.46 6.82
C TYR A 85 -10.71 -7.48 7.94
N LYS A 86 -11.73 -7.06 8.67
CA LYS A 86 -11.57 -6.26 9.89
C LYS A 86 -10.90 -7.10 10.98
N GLY A 87 -9.85 -6.54 11.58
CA GLY A 87 -9.12 -7.16 12.67
C GLY A 87 -8.39 -8.45 12.27
N ASN A 88 -8.15 -9.30 13.27
CA ASN A 88 -7.57 -10.63 13.09
C ASN A 88 -8.65 -11.67 12.70
N SER A 89 -9.50 -11.34 11.73
CA SER A 89 -10.61 -12.19 11.28
C SER A 89 -10.32 -12.85 9.92
N SER A 90 -11.01 -13.95 9.68
CA SER A 90 -11.11 -14.62 8.38
C SER A 90 -12.57 -14.94 8.01
N TYR A 91 -13.55 -14.40 8.74
CA TYR A 91 -14.96 -14.64 8.46
C TYR A 91 -15.48 -13.70 7.37
N ARG A 92 -16.37 -14.23 6.51
CA ARG A 92 -16.90 -13.49 5.36
C ARG A 92 -17.61 -12.19 5.78
N GLN A 93 -18.34 -12.20 6.89
CA GLN A 93 -19.04 -11.01 7.38
C GLN A 93 -18.11 -9.87 7.82
N ASP A 94 -16.84 -10.17 8.08
CA ASP A 94 -15.85 -9.17 8.51
C ASP A 94 -15.09 -8.56 7.33
N ILE A 95 -15.39 -8.97 6.10
CA ILE A 95 -14.80 -8.37 4.89
C ILE A 95 -15.38 -6.96 4.73
N ILE A 96 -14.51 -5.96 4.81
CA ILE A 96 -14.88 -4.55 4.66
C ILE A 96 -14.71 -4.04 3.23
N MET A 97 -13.79 -4.64 2.47
CA MET A 97 -13.58 -4.34 1.06
C MET A 97 -12.90 -5.50 0.34
N THR A 98 -13.10 -5.55 -0.97
CA THR A 98 -12.46 -6.47 -1.89
C THR A 98 -11.67 -5.67 -2.91
N ILE A 99 -10.43 -6.05 -3.17
CA ILE A 99 -9.57 -5.43 -4.17
C ILE A 99 -9.33 -6.46 -5.27
N LYS A 100 -9.74 -6.11 -6.49
CA LYS A 100 -9.65 -6.99 -7.65
C LYS A 100 -9.58 -6.17 -8.93
N ASP A 101 -8.74 -6.58 -9.87
CA ASP A 101 -8.64 -6.01 -11.22
C ASP A 101 -8.51 -4.48 -11.24
N GLY A 102 -7.68 -3.94 -10.33
CA GLY A 102 -7.45 -2.50 -10.20
C GLY A 102 -8.65 -1.73 -9.63
N LYS A 103 -9.60 -2.40 -8.98
CA LYS A 103 -10.77 -1.78 -8.35
C LYS A 103 -10.88 -2.16 -6.89
N ILE A 104 -11.39 -1.23 -6.10
CA ILE A 104 -11.76 -1.43 -4.70
C ILE A 104 -13.28 -1.46 -4.64
N TYR A 105 -13.82 -2.55 -4.11
CA TYR A 105 -15.25 -2.78 -3.94
C TYR A 105 -15.62 -2.73 -2.46
N LYS A 106 -16.81 -2.23 -2.16
CA LYS A 106 -17.37 -2.29 -0.81
C LYS A 106 -17.71 -3.74 -0.42
N GLY A 107 -17.25 -4.16 0.76
CA GLY A 107 -17.52 -5.49 1.31
C GLY A 107 -17.05 -6.61 0.37
N VAL A 108 -17.92 -7.62 0.18
CA VAL A 108 -17.67 -8.80 -0.67
C VAL A 108 -18.10 -8.63 -2.12
N SER A 109 -18.51 -7.43 -2.51
CA SER A 109 -19.06 -7.19 -3.84
C SER A 109 -17.98 -7.21 -4.93
N THR A 110 -18.41 -7.48 -6.16
CA THR A 110 -17.62 -7.28 -7.39
C THR A 110 -18.43 -6.54 -8.47
N TYR A 111 -19.59 -5.98 -8.12
CA TYR A 111 -20.43 -5.20 -9.03
C TYR A 111 -19.87 -3.81 -9.26
N SER A 112 -20.01 -3.29 -10.49
CA SER A 112 -19.50 -1.95 -10.84
C SER A 112 -20.10 -0.83 -9.99
N SER A 113 -21.34 -0.99 -9.51
CA SER A 113 -22.03 -0.03 -8.63
C SER A 113 -21.42 0.06 -7.23
N ASP A 114 -20.69 -0.97 -6.80
CA ASP A 114 -20.09 -1.04 -5.46
C ASP A 114 -18.61 -0.66 -5.45
N VAL A 115 -18.08 -0.21 -6.59
CA VAL A 115 -16.70 0.28 -6.71
C VAL A 115 -16.58 1.61 -5.96
N ILE A 116 -15.73 1.64 -4.95
CA ILE A 116 -15.45 2.85 -4.17
C ILE A 116 -14.23 3.61 -4.70
N ALA A 117 -13.30 2.91 -5.38
CA ALA A 117 -12.17 3.53 -6.04
C ALA A 117 -11.57 2.66 -7.15
N THR A 118 -10.87 3.30 -8.07
CA THR A 118 -10.12 2.66 -9.16
C THR A 118 -8.63 2.97 -9.01
N ILE A 119 -7.79 1.96 -9.12
CA ILE A 119 -6.33 2.04 -9.04
C ILE A 119 -5.78 1.91 -10.45
N LYS A 120 -5.08 2.94 -10.93
CA LYS A 120 -4.49 2.95 -12.26
C LYS A 120 -3.28 3.88 -12.31
N ASP A 121 -2.19 3.44 -12.93
CA ASP A 121 -0.99 4.25 -13.19
C ASP A 121 -0.49 5.02 -11.96
N LEU A 122 -0.36 4.28 -10.85
CA LEU A 122 0.05 4.76 -9.52
C LEU A 122 -0.89 5.80 -8.88
N LYS A 123 -2.11 5.94 -9.41
CA LYS A 123 -3.12 6.86 -8.91
C LYS A 123 -4.34 6.10 -8.45
N VAL A 124 -5.01 6.67 -7.45
CA VAL A 124 -6.29 6.17 -6.97
C VAL A 124 -7.34 7.22 -7.28
N TYR A 125 -8.35 6.80 -8.02
CA TYR A 125 -9.46 7.61 -8.49
C TYR A 125 -10.71 7.28 -7.71
N LYS A 126 -11.59 8.27 -7.58
CA LYS A 126 -12.92 8.07 -7.01
C LYS A 126 -13.75 7.12 -7.87
N GLU A 127 -14.37 6.12 -7.24
CA GLU A 127 -15.29 5.17 -7.87
C GLU A 127 -14.71 4.54 -9.15
N ASN A 128 -15.47 4.52 -10.26
CA ASN A 128 -15.05 3.98 -11.55
C ASN A 128 -14.26 4.98 -12.42
N SER A 129 -13.95 6.17 -11.90
CA SER A 129 -13.33 7.21 -12.70
C SER A 129 -11.89 6.89 -13.08
N THR A 130 -11.44 7.51 -14.18
CA THR A 130 -10.02 7.62 -14.56
C THR A 130 -9.64 9.05 -14.96
N TYR A 131 -10.50 10.03 -14.68
CA TYR A 131 -10.25 11.43 -14.99
C TYR A 131 -9.32 12.08 -13.97
N ASN A 132 -8.47 13.00 -14.43
CA ASN A 132 -7.49 13.68 -13.56
C ASN A 132 -8.12 14.46 -12.39
N ASN A 133 -9.36 14.93 -12.53
CA ASN A 133 -10.05 15.66 -11.47
C ASN A 133 -10.55 14.74 -10.34
N ASP A 134 -10.64 13.44 -10.60
CA ASP A 134 -11.13 12.45 -9.64
C ASP A 134 -10.01 11.71 -8.92
N ILE A 135 -8.74 12.09 -9.15
CA ILE A 135 -7.60 11.52 -8.43
C ILE A 135 -7.70 11.94 -6.96
N MET A 136 -7.83 10.94 -6.08
CA MET A 136 -7.80 11.11 -4.64
C MET A 136 -6.37 11.28 -4.14
N PHE A 137 -5.46 10.41 -4.59
CA PHE A 137 -4.05 10.45 -4.26
C PHE A 137 -3.18 9.75 -5.31
N THR A 138 -1.89 10.06 -5.28
CA THR A 138 -0.85 9.46 -6.14
C THR A 138 0.21 8.81 -5.26
N ILE A 139 0.59 7.58 -5.58
CA ILE A 139 1.73 6.86 -4.99
C ILE A 139 2.91 7.05 -5.96
N ASP A 140 4.12 7.29 -5.48
CA ASP A 140 5.27 7.51 -6.39
C ASP A 140 5.94 6.23 -6.89
N ASP A 141 5.59 5.07 -6.34
CA ASP A 141 6.07 3.76 -6.78
C ASP A 141 5.02 2.65 -6.58
N TYR A 142 5.25 1.48 -7.18
CA TYR A 142 4.42 0.30 -7.00
C TYR A 142 4.52 -0.25 -5.58
N VAL A 143 3.39 -0.74 -5.06
CA VAL A 143 3.27 -1.29 -3.71
C VAL A 143 2.57 -2.64 -3.75
N SER A 144 2.82 -3.48 -2.74
CA SER A 144 2.06 -4.71 -2.54
C SER A 144 0.59 -4.42 -2.19
N LEU A 145 -0.25 -5.45 -2.23
CA LEU A 145 -1.65 -5.33 -1.81
C LEU A 145 -1.76 -4.88 -0.35
N GLU A 146 -0.97 -5.45 0.54
CA GLU A 146 -0.96 -5.13 1.98
C GLU A 146 -0.48 -3.70 2.23
N GLU A 147 0.58 -3.29 1.54
CA GLU A 147 1.09 -1.93 1.57
C GLU A 147 0.06 -0.92 1.08
N PHE A 148 -0.64 -1.24 -0.01
CA PHE A 148 -1.74 -0.44 -0.53
C PHE A 148 -2.87 -0.32 0.50
N VAL A 149 -3.29 -1.42 1.13
CA VAL A 149 -4.34 -1.42 2.16
C VAL A 149 -3.94 -0.56 3.36
N ALA A 150 -2.67 -0.60 3.75
CA ALA A 150 -2.15 0.26 4.82
C ALA A 150 -2.23 1.76 4.44
N ILE A 151 -1.83 2.11 3.22
CA ILE A 151 -1.94 3.48 2.70
C ILE A 151 -3.41 3.93 2.64
N TRP A 152 -4.28 3.08 2.09
CA TRP A 152 -5.73 3.35 1.99
C TRP A 152 -6.37 3.61 3.36
N HIS A 153 -6.01 2.81 4.38
CA HIS A 153 -6.46 3.02 5.75
C HIS A 153 -6.12 4.42 6.26
N VAL A 154 -4.86 4.82 6.09
CA VAL A 154 -4.35 6.10 6.57
C VAL A 154 -5.08 7.25 5.90
N ILE A 155 -5.29 7.17 4.58
CA ILE A 155 -5.95 8.23 3.81
C ILE A 155 -7.45 8.33 4.13
N THR A 156 -8.10 7.20 4.43
CA THR A 156 -9.55 7.17 4.60
C THR A 156 -10.00 7.47 6.04
N TYR A 157 -9.17 7.15 7.04
CA TYR A 157 -9.60 7.16 8.45
C TYR A 157 -8.71 7.97 9.40
N VAL A 158 -7.55 8.44 8.96
CA VAL A 158 -6.60 9.16 9.84
C VAL A 158 -6.46 10.64 9.45
N PHE A 159 -6.58 10.95 8.16
CA PHE A 159 -6.56 12.31 7.61
C PHE A 159 -7.94 12.73 7.13
#